data_AF-A0AA46HA42-F1
#
_entry.id   AF-A0AA46HA42-F1
#
_cell.length_a   1.000
_cell.length_b   1.000
_cell.length_c   1.000
_cell.angle_alpha   90.00
_cell.angle_beta   90.00
_cell.angle_gamma   90.00
#
_symmetry.space_group_name_H-M   'P 1'
#
loop_
_entity.id
_entity.type
_entity.pdbx_description
1 polymer ?
#
loop_
_entity_poly.entity_id
_entity_poly.type
_entity_poly.pdbx_seq_one_letter_code
_entity_poly.pdbx_strand_id
1 'polypeptide(L)'
;MLNTFTRRHSLDFEPRALHYQHVPLAFRLDFLKLLFDKAHAYDNGMQFEYRFYRMLSITINQDYHRFYNEEAVFEGYSSDLLVDVIQRSTWHQVLSMLEASVNDMEIKAAEINRLLAYHQVGYELIHEFGTWHAEVKYQAVIEEMDKAIEITGRYPKINALIKQARKDLADPQNIQVENSVKNSIQAVEGFMINWIKKYHGLKCSTLGEVVKEIKKKNLADSNIIDALHQLYIYRNRTPNIGHGSTQDAEVQASDALLINDMAISYINYFGRRPGGSVQGDV
;
A
#
# COMPACT_ATOMS: atom_id res chain seq x y z
N MET A 1 1.31 13.99 -20.83
CA MET A 1 1.78 12.65 -21.22
C MET A 1 0.69 11.55 -21.29
N LEU A 2 -0.54 11.76 -20.77
CA LEU A 2 -1.63 10.77 -20.76
C LEU A 2 -2.76 11.05 -21.80
N ASN A 3 -2.47 11.81 -22.86
CA ASN A 3 -3.52 12.37 -23.72
C ASN A 3 -3.93 11.48 -24.91
N THR A 4 -3.28 10.33 -25.10
CA THR A 4 -3.61 9.40 -26.19
C THR A 4 -4.88 8.62 -25.87
N PHE A 5 -5.67 8.29 -26.89
CA PHE A 5 -6.90 7.51 -26.73
C PHE A 5 -6.67 6.22 -25.94
N THR A 6 -5.63 5.46 -26.30
CA THR A 6 -5.22 4.21 -25.64
C THR A 6 -5.00 4.41 -24.14
N ARG A 7 -4.23 5.43 -23.72
CA ARG A 7 -3.93 5.70 -22.31
C ARG A 7 -5.10 6.29 -21.52
N ARG A 8 -5.98 7.07 -22.17
CA ARG A 8 -7.22 7.57 -21.55
C ARG A 8 -8.22 6.46 -21.24
N HIS A 9 -8.16 5.36 -21.99
CA HIS A 9 -9.03 4.21 -21.82
C HIS A 9 -8.29 2.98 -21.25
N SER A 10 -7.04 3.14 -20.81
CA SER A 10 -6.19 2.09 -20.24
C SER A 10 -6.14 0.82 -21.12
N LEU A 11 -6.07 0.98 -22.43
CA LEU A 11 -6.06 -0.14 -23.38
C LEU A 11 -4.67 -0.77 -23.59
N ASP A 12 -3.61 -0.07 -23.16
CA ASP A 12 -2.22 -0.54 -23.09
C ASP A 12 -1.84 -1.04 -21.68
N PHE A 13 -2.82 -1.19 -20.79
CA PHE A 13 -2.66 -1.61 -19.41
C PHE A 13 -2.84 -3.13 -19.26
N GLU A 14 -1.85 -3.80 -18.67
CA GLU A 14 -2.00 -5.15 -18.13
C GLU A 14 -2.17 -5.06 -16.61
N PRO A 15 -3.28 -5.56 -16.03
CA PRO A 15 -3.43 -5.66 -14.58
C PRO A 15 -2.31 -6.55 -13.99
N ARG A 16 -1.54 -6.03 -13.03
CA ARG A 16 -0.48 -6.76 -12.33
C ARG A 16 -0.68 -6.69 -10.82
N ALA A 17 -0.22 -7.74 -10.12
CA ALA A 17 -0.26 -7.77 -8.66
C ALA A 17 0.68 -6.71 -8.06
N LEU A 18 0.32 -6.16 -6.90
CA LEU A 18 1.11 -5.18 -6.17
C LEU A 18 2.38 -5.85 -5.61
N HIS A 19 3.56 -5.42 -6.04
CA HIS A 19 4.85 -5.93 -5.55
C HIS A 19 5.68 -4.79 -4.98
N TYR A 20 5.83 -4.74 -3.65
CA TYR A 20 6.54 -3.67 -2.93
C TYR A 20 8.05 -3.57 -3.23
N GLN A 21 8.65 -4.60 -3.84
CA GLN A 21 10.07 -4.64 -4.21
C GLN A 21 10.27 -4.49 -5.73
N HIS A 22 9.31 -3.89 -6.43
CA HIS A 22 9.32 -3.83 -7.88
C HIS A 22 8.78 -2.50 -8.39
N VAL A 23 9.53 -1.88 -9.31
CA VAL A 23 9.04 -0.77 -10.13
C VAL A 23 8.95 -1.26 -11.57
N PRO A 24 7.75 -1.31 -12.19
CA PRO A 24 7.56 -1.86 -13.53
C PRO A 24 8.42 -1.19 -14.60
N LEU A 25 8.87 -1.98 -15.58
CA LEU A 25 9.62 -1.44 -16.73
C LEU A 25 8.83 -0.35 -17.47
N ALA A 26 7.52 -0.53 -17.63
CA ALA A 26 6.64 0.46 -18.27
C ALA A 26 6.67 1.81 -17.52
N PHE A 27 6.66 1.78 -16.18
CA PHE A 27 6.81 2.99 -15.37
C PHE A 27 8.19 3.64 -15.60
N ARG A 28 9.27 2.85 -15.60
CA ARG A 28 10.63 3.36 -15.80
C ARG A 28 10.78 4.07 -17.16
N LEU A 29 10.17 3.52 -18.21
CA LEU A 29 10.17 4.12 -19.55
C LEU A 29 9.37 5.43 -19.60
N ASP A 30 8.21 5.50 -18.96
CA ASP A 30 7.44 6.75 -18.88
C ASP A 30 8.13 7.80 -18.00
N PHE A 31 8.82 7.39 -16.94
CA PHE A 31 9.66 8.28 -16.13
C PHE A 31 10.84 8.82 -16.94
N LEU A 32 11.54 7.97 -17.71
CA LEU A 32 12.59 8.39 -18.65
C LEU A 32 12.05 9.40 -19.65
N LYS A 33 10.87 9.15 -20.22
CA LYS A 33 10.22 10.09 -21.13
C LYS A 33 9.93 11.43 -20.46
N LEU A 34 9.47 11.43 -19.20
CA LEU A 34 9.26 12.67 -18.44
C LEU A 34 10.56 13.46 -18.27
N LEU A 35 11.67 12.78 -17.98
CA LEU A 35 12.99 13.43 -17.91
C LEU A 35 13.42 14.01 -19.26
N PHE A 36 13.28 13.25 -20.35
CA PHE A 36 13.63 13.75 -21.70
C PHE A 36 12.75 14.93 -22.12
N ASP A 37 11.43 14.84 -21.94
CA ASP A 37 10.50 15.93 -22.26
C ASP A 37 10.86 17.20 -21.47
N LYS A 38 11.27 17.07 -20.21
CA LYS A 38 11.73 18.20 -19.37
C LYS A 38 13.09 18.73 -19.80
N ALA A 39 14.04 17.87 -20.14
CA ALA A 39 15.37 18.27 -20.59
C ALA A 39 15.28 19.05 -21.91
N HIS A 40 14.59 18.50 -22.90
CA HIS A 40 14.47 19.06 -24.27
C HIS A 40 13.42 20.16 -24.42
N ALA A 41 12.81 20.61 -23.32
CA ALA A 41 11.97 21.81 -23.32
C ALA A 41 12.77 23.12 -23.46
N TYR A 42 14.11 23.05 -23.32
CA TYR A 42 15.02 24.20 -23.41
C TYR A 42 15.99 24.05 -24.60
N ASP A 43 16.51 25.17 -25.11
CA ASP A 43 17.43 25.19 -26.26
C ASP A 43 18.72 24.37 -26.05
N ASN A 44 19.09 24.06 -24.80
CA ASN A 44 20.25 23.26 -24.41
C ASN A 44 19.88 21.87 -23.85
N GLY A 45 18.91 21.19 -24.47
CA GLY A 45 18.33 19.95 -23.94
C GLY A 45 19.33 18.86 -23.55
N MET A 46 20.36 18.62 -24.38
CA MET A 46 21.42 17.65 -24.09
C MET A 46 22.22 17.96 -22.81
N GLN A 47 22.44 19.25 -22.49
CA GLN A 47 23.13 19.62 -21.26
C GLN A 47 22.25 19.38 -20.02
N PHE A 48 20.95 19.60 -20.13
CA PHE A 48 20.00 19.31 -19.04
C PHE A 48 19.85 17.80 -18.83
N GLU A 49 19.80 17.03 -19.92
CA GLU A 49 19.76 15.57 -19.87
C GLU A 49 21.03 15.00 -19.18
N TYR A 50 22.20 15.51 -19.57
CA TYR A 50 23.46 15.17 -18.92
C TYR A 50 23.46 15.50 -17.42
N ARG A 51 22.87 16.62 -17.00
CA ARG A 51 22.74 16.97 -15.58
C ARG A 51 21.90 15.94 -14.81
N PHE A 52 20.82 15.44 -15.40
CA PHE A 52 20.03 14.36 -14.79
C PHE A 52 20.86 13.09 -14.66
N TYR A 53 21.48 12.63 -15.74
CA TYR A 53 22.37 11.47 -15.71
C TYR A 53 23.45 11.61 -14.63
N ARG A 54 24.18 12.74 -14.63
CA ARG A 54 25.26 13.01 -13.68
C ARG A 54 24.73 12.99 -12.26
N MET A 55 23.64 13.68 -11.95
CA MET A 55 23.09 13.64 -10.59
C MET A 55 22.71 12.21 -10.19
N LEU A 56 21.84 11.53 -10.95
CA LEU A 56 21.33 10.21 -10.55
C LEU A 56 22.43 9.13 -10.43
N SER A 57 23.43 9.16 -11.31
CA SER A 57 24.59 8.24 -11.25
C SER A 57 25.54 8.55 -10.09
N ILE A 58 25.72 9.82 -9.73
CA ILE A 58 26.61 10.21 -8.63
C ILE A 58 25.97 9.91 -7.26
N THR A 59 24.74 10.38 -7.05
CA THR A 59 24.12 10.34 -5.72
C THR A 59 23.41 9.01 -5.42
N ILE A 60 22.99 8.25 -6.43
CA ILE A 60 22.05 7.13 -6.21
C ILE A 60 22.59 5.81 -6.77
N ASN A 61 22.95 5.76 -8.05
CA ASN A 61 23.48 4.55 -8.69
C ASN A 61 24.97 4.68 -9.01
N GLN A 62 25.79 4.49 -7.98
CA GLN A 62 27.25 4.68 -8.01
C GLN A 62 28.03 3.61 -8.79
N ASP A 63 27.37 2.55 -9.30
CA ASP A 63 28.06 1.53 -10.09
C ASP A 63 28.57 2.10 -11.43
N TYR A 64 27.96 3.20 -11.91
CA TYR A 64 28.35 3.90 -13.13
C TYR A 64 29.51 4.88 -12.97
N HIS A 65 29.99 5.08 -11.74
CA HIS A 65 30.90 6.16 -11.38
C HIS A 65 32.39 5.87 -11.70
N ARG A 66 32.70 4.73 -12.31
CA ARG A 66 34.08 4.26 -12.46
C ARG A 66 34.90 4.86 -13.60
N PHE A 67 34.34 5.74 -14.43
CA PHE A 67 35.08 6.19 -15.61
C PHE A 67 34.91 7.69 -15.88
N TYR A 68 36.01 8.40 -15.61
CA TYR A 68 36.43 9.69 -16.17
C TYR A 68 36.21 10.99 -15.37
N ASN A 69 37.19 11.85 -15.54
CA ASN A 69 37.33 13.26 -15.14
C ASN A 69 36.18 14.08 -15.75
N GLU A 70 35.67 15.11 -15.04
CA GLU A 70 34.41 15.82 -15.35
C GLU A 70 34.27 16.29 -16.81
N GLU A 71 35.38 16.66 -17.47
CA GLU A 71 35.40 17.10 -18.87
C GLU A 71 35.18 15.94 -19.87
N ALA A 72 35.72 14.75 -19.58
CA ALA A 72 35.64 13.59 -20.47
C ALA A 72 34.28 12.87 -20.42
N VAL A 73 33.50 13.02 -19.33
CA VAL A 73 32.17 12.41 -19.19
C VAL A 73 31.14 13.13 -20.07
N PHE A 74 31.25 14.45 -20.25
CA PHE A 74 30.36 15.19 -21.15
C PHE A 74 30.62 14.84 -22.62
N GLU A 75 31.88 14.72 -23.02
CA GLU A 75 32.27 14.37 -24.39
C GLU A 75 31.82 12.94 -24.78
N GLY A 76 31.76 12.03 -23.82
CA GLY A 76 31.32 10.64 -24.00
C GLY A 76 29.85 10.38 -23.69
N TYR A 77 29.06 11.41 -23.35
CA TYR A 77 27.67 11.23 -22.95
C TYR A 77 26.78 10.82 -24.13
N SER A 78 25.92 9.83 -23.89
CA SER A 78 24.78 9.50 -24.76
C SER A 78 23.53 9.27 -23.92
N SER A 79 22.35 9.48 -24.52
CA SER A 79 21.06 9.26 -23.85
C SER A 79 20.89 7.83 -23.34
N ASP A 80 21.55 6.85 -23.98
CA ASP A 80 21.55 5.46 -23.56
C ASP A 80 22.11 5.28 -22.14
N LEU A 81 23.02 6.15 -21.69
CA LEU A 81 23.56 6.10 -20.34
C LEU A 81 22.51 6.44 -19.29
N LEU A 82 21.65 7.43 -19.56
CA LEU A 82 20.54 7.76 -18.67
C LEU A 82 19.49 6.64 -18.65
N VAL A 83 19.21 6.06 -19.82
CA VAL A 83 18.33 4.89 -19.96
C VAL A 83 18.86 3.72 -19.12
N ASP A 84 20.14 3.38 -19.27
CA ASP A 84 20.75 2.24 -18.62
C ASP A 84 20.79 2.41 -17.08
N VAL A 85 21.15 3.61 -16.58
CA VAL A 85 21.11 3.92 -15.14
C VAL A 85 19.73 3.66 -14.55
N ILE A 86 18.66 4.17 -15.19
CA ILE A 86 17.29 4.01 -14.68
C ILE A 86 16.79 2.58 -14.84
N GLN A 87 17.17 1.86 -15.90
CA GLN A 87 16.74 0.48 -16.11
C GLN A 87 17.44 -0.52 -15.18
N ARG A 88 18.73 -0.31 -14.88
CA ARG A 88 19.51 -1.22 -14.02
C ARG A 88 19.33 -0.97 -12.53
N SER A 89 18.86 0.21 -12.14
CA SER A 89 18.64 0.52 -10.73
C SER A 89 17.66 -0.42 -10.05
N THR A 90 17.93 -0.76 -8.79
CA THR A 90 16.98 -1.48 -7.94
C THR A 90 15.74 -0.62 -7.70
N TRP A 91 14.63 -1.25 -7.29
CA TRP A 91 13.36 -0.55 -7.08
C TRP A 91 13.49 0.65 -6.13
N HIS A 92 14.23 0.51 -5.02
CA HIS A 92 14.42 1.57 -4.04
C HIS A 92 15.30 2.71 -4.58
N GLN A 93 16.30 2.39 -5.42
CA GLN A 93 17.09 3.41 -6.11
C GLN A 93 16.21 4.22 -7.05
N VAL A 94 15.30 3.58 -7.80
CA VAL A 94 14.35 4.30 -8.66
C VAL A 94 13.48 5.24 -7.84
N LEU A 95 12.99 4.82 -6.67
CA LEU A 95 12.23 5.72 -5.78
C LEU A 95 13.06 6.93 -5.34
N SER A 96 14.32 6.74 -4.92
CA SER A 96 15.23 7.85 -4.61
C SER A 96 15.48 8.77 -5.81
N MET A 97 15.49 8.21 -7.04
CA MET A 97 15.61 9.02 -8.26
C MET A 97 14.37 9.88 -8.49
N LEU A 98 13.17 9.39 -8.14
CA LEU A 98 11.94 10.19 -8.17
C LEU A 98 12.03 11.37 -7.20
N GLU A 99 12.48 11.13 -5.96
CA GLU A 99 12.66 12.18 -4.94
C GLU A 99 13.65 13.25 -5.43
N ALA A 100 14.84 12.84 -5.88
CA ALA A 100 15.85 13.74 -6.42
C ALA A 100 15.33 14.54 -7.62
N SER A 101 14.51 13.91 -8.47
CA SER A 101 13.96 14.60 -9.64
C SER A 101 13.01 15.75 -9.27
N VAL A 102 12.31 15.66 -8.14
CA VAL A 102 11.44 16.73 -7.66
C VAL A 102 12.22 17.77 -6.86
N ASN A 103 13.10 17.32 -5.97
CA ASN A 103 13.83 18.20 -5.06
C ASN A 103 14.92 19.01 -5.78
N ASP A 104 15.60 18.39 -6.76
CA ASP A 104 16.82 18.95 -7.36
C ASP A 104 16.70 19.24 -8.87
N MET A 105 15.67 18.72 -9.55
CA MET A 105 15.58 18.73 -11.03
C MET A 105 14.34 19.43 -11.61
N GLU A 106 13.59 20.16 -10.78
CA GLU A 106 12.39 20.92 -11.17
C GLU A 106 11.28 20.09 -11.86
N ILE A 107 11.25 18.77 -11.65
CA ILE A 107 10.12 17.94 -12.08
C ILE A 107 8.99 18.16 -11.08
N LYS A 108 7.76 18.39 -11.55
CA LYS A 108 6.64 18.60 -10.64
C LYS A 108 6.24 17.27 -10.01
N ALA A 109 6.15 17.22 -8.67
CA ALA A 109 5.68 16.03 -7.95
C ALA A 109 4.34 15.49 -8.47
N ALA A 110 3.42 16.38 -8.86
CA ALA A 110 2.13 16.01 -9.43
C ALA A 110 2.24 15.20 -10.73
N GLU A 111 3.30 15.40 -11.54
CA GLU A 111 3.53 14.62 -12.76
C GLU A 111 4.02 13.21 -12.43
N ILE A 112 4.89 13.08 -11.43
CA ILE A 112 5.36 11.79 -10.93
C ILE A 112 4.24 11.02 -10.25
N ASN A 113 3.46 11.66 -9.38
CA ASN A 113 2.32 11.01 -8.70
C ASN A 113 1.25 10.52 -9.69
N ARG A 114 1.06 11.21 -10.82
CA ARG A 114 0.21 10.70 -11.92
C ARG A 114 0.79 9.44 -12.55
N LEU A 115 2.10 9.37 -12.78
CA LEU A 115 2.75 8.17 -13.31
C LEU A 115 2.68 7.02 -12.29
N LEU A 116 2.96 7.27 -11.02
CA LEU A 116 2.87 6.28 -9.95
C LEU A 116 1.45 5.70 -9.86
N ALA A 117 0.43 6.57 -9.91
CA ALA A 117 -0.97 6.15 -9.91
C ALA A 117 -1.37 5.38 -11.17
N TYR A 118 -0.95 5.83 -12.35
CA TYR A 118 -1.27 5.18 -13.64
C TYR A 118 -0.72 3.75 -13.71
N HIS A 119 0.51 3.57 -13.26
CA HIS A 119 1.19 2.26 -13.25
C HIS A 119 0.92 1.44 -11.98
N GLN A 120 0.02 1.90 -11.11
CA GLN A 120 -0.29 1.27 -9.82
C GLN A 120 0.96 0.94 -8.98
N VAL A 121 1.96 1.81 -9.07
CA VAL A 121 3.14 1.74 -8.21
C VAL A 121 2.67 2.20 -6.83
N GLY A 122 2.76 1.31 -5.83
CA GLY A 122 2.20 1.49 -4.49
C GLY A 122 2.87 2.58 -3.64
N TYR A 123 3.34 3.65 -4.25
CA TYR A 123 4.05 4.78 -3.67
C TYR A 123 3.45 6.10 -4.14
N GLU A 124 3.62 7.13 -3.33
CA GLU A 124 3.23 8.52 -3.61
C GLU A 124 4.34 9.44 -3.08
N LEU A 125 4.67 10.49 -3.84
CA LEU A 125 5.52 11.55 -3.33
C LEU A 125 4.69 12.48 -2.47
N ILE A 126 5.09 12.61 -1.21
CA ILE A 126 4.49 13.53 -0.23
C ILE A 126 5.50 14.60 0.16
N HIS A 127 5.00 15.78 0.52
CA HIS A 127 5.84 16.91 0.92
C HIS A 127 5.74 17.12 2.43
N GLU A 128 6.81 16.76 3.15
CA GLU A 128 6.93 16.97 4.58
C GLU A 128 8.32 17.47 4.93
N PHE A 129 8.44 18.21 6.04
CA PHE A 129 9.71 18.76 6.52
C PHE A 129 10.48 19.59 5.47
N GLY A 130 9.79 20.15 4.47
CA GLY A 130 10.37 20.97 3.41
C GLY A 130 11.03 20.20 2.27
N THR A 131 10.80 18.90 2.16
CA THR A 131 11.32 18.05 1.08
C THR A 131 10.26 17.06 0.59
N TRP A 132 10.37 16.62 -0.67
CA TRP A 132 9.56 15.54 -1.21
C TRP A 132 10.23 14.20 -0.96
N HIS A 133 9.46 13.24 -0.44
CA HIS A 133 9.93 11.87 -0.26
C HIS A 133 8.85 10.88 -0.71
N ALA A 134 9.28 9.69 -1.13
CA ALA A 134 8.41 8.60 -1.55
C ALA A 134 7.89 7.85 -0.33
N GLU A 135 6.59 7.96 -0.08
CA GLU A 135 5.91 7.17 0.93
C GLU A 135 5.05 6.09 0.25
N VAL A 136 4.79 5.00 0.94
CA VAL A 136 3.85 3.98 0.46
C VAL A 136 2.46 4.61 0.33
N LYS A 137 1.85 4.48 -0.85
CA LYS A 137 0.51 5.02 -1.14
C LYS A 137 -0.54 4.17 -0.43
N TYR A 138 -0.75 4.51 0.84
CA TYR A 138 -1.70 3.85 1.70
C TYR A 138 -3.14 4.34 1.50
N GLN A 139 -3.45 5.30 0.62
CA GLN A 139 -4.71 6.06 0.70
C GLN A 139 -6.00 5.20 0.75
N ALA A 140 -6.12 4.11 -0.02
CA ALA A 140 -7.29 3.22 0.08
C ALA A 140 -7.32 2.43 1.40
N VAL A 141 -6.15 2.01 1.90
CA VAL A 141 -6.00 1.30 3.18
C VAL A 141 -6.18 2.25 4.37
N ILE A 142 -5.69 3.49 4.27
CA ILE A 142 -5.91 4.59 5.23
C ILE A 142 -7.38 4.95 5.27
N GLU A 143 -8.03 5.17 4.13
CA GLU A 143 -9.45 5.54 4.10
C GLU A 143 -10.33 4.43 4.68
N GLU A 144 -10.06 3.16 4.35
CA GLU A 144 -10.79 2.06 4.96
C GLU A 144 -10.48 1.94 6.46
N MET A 145 -9.25 2.20 6.89
CA MET A 145 -8.92 2.22 8.32
C MET A 145 -9.61 3.37 9.06
N ASP A 146 -9.61 4.57 8.50
CA ASP A 146 -10.22 5.76 9.10
C ASP A 146 -11.74 5.57 9.23
N LYS A 147 -12.39 4.99 8.20
CA LYS A 147 -13.80 4.56 8.29
C LYS A 147 -14.01 3.53 9.39
N ALA A 148 -13.12 2.55 9.54
CA ALA A 148 -13.23 1.55 10.60
C ALA A 148 -13.06 2.19 11.99
N ILE A 149 -12.14 3.15 12.14
CA ILE A 149 -11.94 3.94 13.36
C ILE A 149 -13.18 4.77 13.67
N GLU A 150 -13.82 5.39 12.67
CA GLU A 150 -15.05 6.17 12.84
C GLU A 150 -16.23 5.27 13.28
N ILE A 151 -16.45 4.16 12.57
CA ILE A 151 -17.48 3.15 12.88
C ILE A 151 -17.31 2.61 14.30
N THR A 152 -16.06 2.37 14.69
CA THR A 152 -15.71 1.84 16.02
C THR A 152 -15.48 2.93 17.07
N GLY A 153 -15.68 4.21 16.76
CA GLY A 153 -15.44 5.33 17.68
C GLY A 153 -16.26 5.24 18.97
N ARG A 154 -17.45 4.63 18.89
CA ARG A 154 -18.31 4.34 20.06
C ARG A 154 -17.81 3.19 20.94
N TYR A 155 -16.75 2.48 20.52
CA TYR A 155 -16.15 1.33 21.18
C TYR A 155 -14.65 1.57 21.42
N PRO A 156 -14.27 2.31 22.49
CA PRO A 156 -12.89 2.74 22.71
C PRO A 156 -11.87 1.61 22.71
N LYS A 157 -12.22 0.44 23.26
CA LYS A 157 -11.36 -0.75 23.28
C LYS A 157 -11.09 -1.29 21.86
N ILE A 158 -12.10 -1.34 21.00
CA ILE A 158 -11.96 -1.83 19.63
C ILE A 158 -11.13 -0.84 18.81
N ASN A 159 -11.40 0.46 18.96
CA ASN A 159 -10.64 1.51 18.30
C ASN A 159 -9.14 1.47 18.65
N ALA A 160 -8.82 1.25 19.94
CA ALA A 160 -7.45 1.10 20.41
C ALA A 160 -6.75 -0.12 19.79
N LEU A 161 -7.45 -1.26 19.67
CA LEU A 161 -6.91 -2.47 19.05
C LEU A 161 -6.55 -2.25 17.57
N ILE A 162 -7.41 -1.57 16.80
CA ILE A 162 -7.14 -1.27 15.38
C ILE A 162 -5.89 -0.40 15.23
N LYS A 163 -5.81 0.68 16.02
CA LYS A 163 -4.66 1.59 16.00
C LYS A 163 -3.37 0.90 16.43
N GLN A 164 -3.45 0.07 17.47
CA GLN A 164 -2.29 -0.67 17.96
C GLN A 164 -1.81 -1.70 16.94
N ALA A 165 -2.72 -2.46 16.31
CA ALA A 165 -2.37 -3.44 15.30
C ALA A 165 -1.57 -2.85 14.12
N ARG A 166 -1.91 -1.61 13.70
CA ARG A 166 -1.14 -0.90 12.68
C ARG A 166 0.19 -0.41 13.21
N LYS A 167 0.20 0.16 14.42
CA LYS A 167 1.44 0.62 15.06
C LYS A 167 2.47 -0.51 15.21
N ASP A 168 1.99 -1.71 15.52
CA ASP A 168 2.80 -2.93 15.66
C ASP A 168 3.54 -3.31 14.35
N LEU A 169 3.07 -2.85 13.18
CA LEU A 169 3.73 -3.08 11.88
C LEU A 169 4.45 -1.86 11.33
N ALA A 170 4.13 -0.66 11.84
CA ALA A 170 4.63 0.60 11.31
C ALA A 170 6.02 0.98 11.84
N ASP A 171 6.43 0.48 13.00
CA ASP A 171 7.75 0.74 13.59
C ASP A 171 8.81 -0.22 12.99
N PRO A 172 9.71 0.25 12.10
CA PRO A 172 10.70 -0.62 11.46
C PRO A 172 11.75 -1.14 12.44
N GLN A 173 11.92 -0.50 13.61
CA GLN A 173 12.88 -0.94 14.63
C GLN A 173 12.30 -2.03 15.52
N ASN A 174 10.98 -2.18 15.55
CA ASN A 174 10.28 -3.08 16.46
C ASN A 174 8.97 -3.59 15.85
N ILE A 175 9.08 -4.39 14.77
CA ILE A 175 7.93 -5.01 14.12
C ILE A 175 7.38 -6.15 14.99
N GLN A 176 6.16 -5.96 15.50
CA GLN A 176 5.47 -6.86 16.42
C GLN A 176 4.37 -7.64 15.68
N VAL A 177 4.78 -8.53 14.77
CA VAL A 177 3.89 -9.28 13.85
C VAL A 177 2.77 -10.02 14.59
N GLU A 178 3.13 -10.76 15.65
CA GLU A 178 2.16 -11.54 16.45
C GLU A 178 1.10 -10.64 17.10
N ASN A 179 1.55 -9.54 17.71
CA ASN A 179 0.66 -8.57 18.35
C ASN A 179 -0.28 -7.92 17.35
N SER A 180 0.21 -7.60 16.14
CA SER A 180 -0.63 -7.04 15.08
C SER A 180 -1.78 -7.98 14.70
N VAL A 181 -1.49 -9.28 14.51
CA VAL A 181 -2.51 -10.29 14.21
C VAL A 181 -3.51 -10.44 15.35
N LYS A 182 -3.02 -10.56 16.58
CA LYS A 182 -3.86 -10.69 17.77
C LYS A 182 -4.79 -9.50 17.94
N ASN A 183 -4.26 -8.29 17.83
CA ASN A 183 -5.02 -7.05 17.95
C ASN A 183 -6.07 -6.91 16.84
N SER A 184 -5.73 -7.26 15.59
CA SER A 184 -6.64 -7.23 14.44
C SER A 184 -7.82 -8.20 14.61
N ILE A 185 -7.56 -9.45 15.02
CA ILE A 185 -8.62 -10.45 15.23
C ILE A 185 -9.52 -10.08 16.42
N GLN A 186 -8.93 -9.59 17.52
CA GLN A 186 -9.71 -9.13 18.67
C GLN A 186 -10.60 -7.92 18.33
N ALA A 187 -10.12 -7.02 17.47
CA ALA A 187 -10.90 -5.87 17.02
C ALA A 187 -12.15 -6.30 16.25
N VAL A 188 -12.01 -7.19 15.25
CA VAL A 188 -13.16 -7.66 14.47
C VAL A 188 -14.10 -8.53 15.30
N GLU A 189 -13.60 -9.42 16.17
CA GLU A 189 -14.44 -10.22 17.07
C GLU A 189 -15.27 -9.33 17.99
N GLY A 190 -14.62 -8.36 18.65
CA GLY A 190 -15.29 -7.42 19.53
C GLY A 190 -16.34 -6.59 18.78
N PHE A 191 -16.02 -6.13 17.58
CA PHE A 191 -16.96 -5.36 16.76
C PHE A 191 -18.18 -6.20 16.38
N MET A 192 -17.97 -7.42 15.88
CA MET A 192 -19.04 -8.31 15.44
C MET A 192 -19.98 -8.71 16.57
N ILE A 193 -19.46 -8.99 17.77
CA ILE A 193 -20.26 -9.24 18.98
C ILE A 193 -21.14 -8.03 19.32
N ASN A 194 -20.59 -6.82 19.27
CA ASN A 194 -21.36 -5.61 19.55
C ASN A 194 -22.37 -5.30 18.44
N TRP A 195 -22.01 -5.53 17.18
CA TRP A 195 -22.87 -5.30 16.02
C TRP A 195 -24.11 -6.18 16.07
N ILE A 196 -23.94 -7.50 16.28
CA ILE A 196 -25.08 -8.42 16.30
C ILE A 196 -26.01 -8.16 17.49
N LYS A 197 -25.43 -7.81 18.64
CA LYS A 197 -26.21 -7.40 19.83
C LYS A 197 -27.01 -6.14 19.56
N LYS A 198 -26.40 -5.13 18.95
CA LYS A 198 -27.03 -3.84 18.70
C LYS A 198 -28.15 -3.93 17.68
N TYR A 199 -27.94 -4.60 16.55
CA TYR A 199 -28.88 -4.58 15.42
C TYR A 199 -29.83 -5.77 15.38
N HIS A 200 -29.52 -6.88 16.06
CA HIS A 200 -30.34 -8.09 16.05
C HIS A 200 -30.73 -8.58 17.45
N GLY A 201 -30.31 -7.88 18.52
CA GLY A 201 -30.66 -8.22 19.91
C GLY A 201 -30.05 -9.53 20.41
N LEU A 202 -29.10 -10.12 19.67
CA LEU A 202 -28.50 -11.41 20.01
C LEU A 202 -27.28 -11.25 20.90
N LYS A 203 -27.20 -12.06 21.96
CA LYS A 203 -26.03 -12.09 22.83
C LYS A 203 -25.10 -13.21 22.37
N CYS A 204 -23.91 -12.83 21.94
CA CYS A 204 -22.82 -13.75 21.59
C CYS A 204 -21.58 -13.38 22.43
N SER A 205 -20.75 -14.38 22.71
CA SER A 205 -19.51 -14.25 23.50
C SER A 205 -18.25 -14.41 22.66
N THR A 206 -18.36 -15.01 21.48
CA THR A 206 -17.23 -15.29 20.56
C THR A 206 -17.60 -15.00 19.11
N LEU A 207 -16.60 -14.79 18.26
CA LEU A 207 -16.82 -14.63 16.82
C LEU A 207 -17.49 -15.87 16.21
N GLY A 208 -17.16 -17.07 16.69
CA GLY A 208 -17.78 -18.31 16.25
C GLY A 208 -19.29 -18.37 16.52
N GLU A 209 -19.76 -17.85 17.65
CA GLU A 209 -21.21 -17.72 17.94
C GLU A 209 -21.88 -16.70 17.02
N VAL A 210 -21.21 -15.56 16.77
CA VAL A 210 -21.72 -14.53 15.85
C VAL A 210 -21.89 -15.09 14.44
N VAL A 211 -20.89 -15.81 13.93
CA VAL A 211 -20.94 -16.48 12.62
C VAL A 211 -22.15 -17.42 12.51
N LYS A 212 -22.39 -18.26 13.54
CA LYS A 212 -23.54 -19.19 13.55
C LYS A 212 -24.86 -18.45 13.42
N GLU A 213 -25.03 -17.37 14.17
CA GLU A 213 -26.27 -16.59 14.16
C GLU A 213 -26.46 -15.80 12.85
N ILE A 214 -25.40 -15.23 12.28
CA ILE A 214 -25.44 -14.52 10.99
C ILE A 214 -25.85 -15.49 9.86
N LYS A 215 -25.31 -16.72 9.86
CA LYS A 215 -25.73 -17.76 8.91
C LYS A 215 -27.19 -18.16 9.11
N LYS A 216 -27.58 -18.47 10.35
CA LYS A 216 -28.94 -18.91 10.68
C LYS A 216 -30.00 -17.89 10.26
N LYS A 217 -29.68 -16.60 10.37
CA LYS A 217 -30.58 -15.49 10.01
C LYS A 217 -30.35 -14.95 8.59
N ASN A 218 -29.45 -15.56 7.81
CA ASN A 218 -29.10 -15.14 6.44
C ASN A 218 -28.80 -13.64 6.31
N LEU A 219 -28.00 -13.09 7.24
CA LEU A 219 -27.73 -11.64 7.33
C LEU A 219 -26.63 -11.16 6.37
N ALA A 220 -25.90 -12.07 5.74
CA ALA A 220 -24.88 -11.81 4.73
C ALA A 220 -24.73 -13.05 3.82
N ASP A 221 -24.03 -12.88 2.69
CA ASP A 221 -23.70 -13.99 1.80
C ASP A 221 -22.91 -15.07 2.54
N SER A 222 -23.23 -16.34 2.27
CA SER A 222 -22.63 -17.47 2.98
C SER A 222 -21.12 -17.55 2.82
N ASN A 223 -20.59 -17.21 1.64
CA ASN A 223 -19.14 -17.27 1.38
C ASN A 223 -18.39 -16.20 2.17
N ILE A 224 -18.97 -15.01 2.31
CA ILE A 224 -18.41 -13.93 3.15
C ILE A 224 -18.39 -14.38 4.61
N ILE A 225 -19.46 -15.03 5.08
CA ILE A 225 -19.54 -15.51 6.47
C ILE A 225 -18.57 -16.67 6.70
N ASP A 226 -18.39 -17.55 5.71
CA ASP A 226 -17.42 -18.64 5.76
C ASP A 226 -15.99 -18.13 5.81
N ALA A 227 -15.66 -17.09 5.04
CA ALA A 227 -14.36 -16.44 5.12
C ALA A 227 -14.12 -15.79 6.50
N LEU A 228 -15.13 -15.17 7.11
CA LEU A 228 -15.03 -14.63 8.48
C LEU A 228 -14.84 -15.76 9.51
N HIS A 229 -15.48 -16.90 9.29
CA HIS A 229 -15.32 -18.08 10.14
C HIS A 229 -13.91 -18.66 10.06
N GLN A 230 -13.29 -18.67 8.87
CA GLN A 230 -11.89 -19.09 8.73
C GLN A 230 -10.94 -18.23 9.55
N LEU A 231 -11.21 -16.93 9.70
CA LEU A 231 -10.42 -16.06 10.57
C LEU A 231 -10.52 -16.48 12.05
N TYR A 232 -11.71 -16.88 12.52
CA TYR A 232 -11.90 -17.45 13.85
C TYR A 232 -11.19 -18.80 14.02
N ILE A 233 -11.23 -19.67 13.01
CA ILE A 233 -10.54 -20.96 13.02
C ILE A 233 -9.02 -20.73 13.09
N TYR A 234 -8.49 -19.82 12.27
CA TYR A 234 -7.09 -19.42 12.27
C TYR A 234 -6.64 -18.96 13.67
N ARG A 235 -7.37 -18.02 14.27
CA ARG A 235 -7.13 -17.55 15.65
C ARG A 235 -6.91 -18.69 16.65
N ASN A 236 -7.74 -19.72 16.58
CA ASN A 236 -7.73 -20.81 17.56
C ASN A 236 -6.71 -21.91 17.23
N ARG A 237 -6.30 -22.03 15.96
CA ARG A 237 -5.30 -23.02 15.52
C ARG A 237 -3.87 -22.50 15.60
N THR A 238 -3.68 -21.18 15.50
CA THR A 238 -2.36 -20.57 15.59
C THR A 238 -1.96 -20.37 17.05
N PRO A 239 -0.83 -20.95 17.51
CA PRO A 239 -0.33 -20.76 18.86
C PRO A 239 -0.17 -19.27 19.22
N ASN A 240 -0.37 -18.92 20.49
CA ASN A 240 -0.18 -17.57 21.06
C ASN A 240 -1.10 -16.45 20.53
N ILE A 241 -1.84 -16.68 19.44
CA ILE A 241 -2.81 -15.74 18.87
C ILE A 241 -4.15 -15.75 19.65
N GLY A 242 -4.79 -16.93 19.75
CA GLY A 242 -6.11 -17.06 20.37
C GLY A 242 -6.09 -17.40 21.86
N HIS A 243 -5.06 -18.12 22.27
CA HIS A 243 -4.81 -18.59 23.63
C HIS A 243 -3.31 -18.46 23.92
N GLY A 244 -2.96 -18.06 25.15
CA GLY A 244 -1.56 -17.98 25.55
C GLY A 244 -0.89 -19.34 25.39
N SER A 245 0.23 -19.37 24.68
CA SER A 245 1.03 -20.57 24.43
C SER A 245 2.48 -20.29 24.81
N THR A 246 3.21 -21.32 25.19
CA THR A 246 4.68 -21.25 25.34
C THR A 246 5.40 -21.40 23.99
N GLN A 247 4.66 -21.71 22.92
CA GLN A 247 5.16 -21.74 21.55
C GLN A 247 4.86 -20.41 20.87
N ASP A 248 5.88 -19.81 20.28
CA ASP A 248 5.75 -18.61 19.46
C ASP A 248 4.84 -18.88 18.27
N ALA A 249 4.09 -17.86 17.86
CA ALA A 249 3.29 -17.94 16.65
C ALA A 249 4.22 -17.86 15.42
N GLU A 250 4.27 -18.91 14.60
CA GLU A 250 4.95 -18.88 13.28
C GLU A 250 4.13 -18.06 12.28
N VAL A 251 4.08 -16.74 12.50
CA VAL A 251 3.28 -15.79 11.71
C VAL A 251 4.22 -14.84 10.99
N GLN A 252 4.02 -14.66 9.68
CA GLN A 252 4.84 -13.76 8.87
C GLN A 252 4.23 -12.37 8.78
N ALA A 253 5.06 -11.38 8.43
CA ALA A 253 4.59 -10.00 8.22
C ALA A 253 3.50 -9.92 7.13
N SER A 254 3.57 -10.77 6.10
CA SER A 254 2.52 -10.89 5.08
C SER A 254 1.18 -11.33 5.66
N ASP A 255 1.19 -12.25 6.63
CA ASP A 255 -0.02 -12.72 7.31
C ASP A 255 -0.63 -11.60 8.15
N ALA A 256 0.22 -10.84 8.86
CA ALA A 256 -0.23 -9.71 9.66
C ALA A 256 -0.86 -8.59 8.83
N LEU A 257 -0.27 -8.25 7.69
CA LEU A 257 -0.83 -7.28 6.75
C LEU A 257 -2.21 -7.75 6.23
N LEU A 258 -2.29 -8.99 5.75
CA LEU A 258 -3.55 -9.57 5.26
C LEU A 258 -4.64 -9.57 6.35
N ILE A 259 -4.30 -10.01 7.56
CA ILE A 259 -5.26 -10.11 8.66
C ILE A 259 -5.72 -8.73 9.12
N ASN A 260 -4.83 -7.72 9.12
CA ASN A 260 -5.19 -6.34 9.42
C ASN A 260 -6.22 -5.81 8.41
N ASP A 261 -5.93 -5.97 7.11
CA ASP A 261 -6.82 -5.55 6.02
C ASP A 261 -8.17 -6.27 6.05
N MET A 262 -8.17 -7.58 6.33
CA MET A 262 -9.40 -8.36 6.50
C MET A 262 -10.22 -7.86 7.67
N ALA A 263 -9.60 -7.60 8.83
CA ALA A 263 -10.31 -7.09 10.01
C ALA A 263 -10.96 -5.74 9.74
N ILE A 264 -10.23 -4.80 9.13
CA ILE A 264 -10.75 -3.48 8.72
C ILE A 264 -11.91 -3.63 7.74
N SER A 265 -11.73 -4.47 6.72
CA SER A 265 -12.75 -4.73 5.68
C SER A 265 -14.03 -5.29 6.26
N TYR A 266 -13.96 -6.24 7.20
CA TYR A 266 -15.15 -6.78 7.86
C TYR A 266 -15.85 -5.74 8.74
N ILE A 267 -15.10 -4.94 9.50
CA ILE A 267 -15.67 -3.86 10.31
C ILE A 267 -16.43 -2.87 9.43
N ASN A 268 -15.85 -2.47 8.31
CA ASN A 268 -16.51 -1.57 7.36
C ASN A 268 -17.72 -2.21 6.69
N TYR A 269 -17.58 -3.45 6.22
CA TYR A 269 -18.66 -4.18 5.56
C TYR A 269 -19.90 -4.31 6.43
N PHE A 270 -19.75 -4.78 7.68
CA PHE A 270 -20.87 -4.91 8.61
C PHE A 270 -21.30 -3.56 9.19
N GLY A 271 -20.37 -2.61 9.35
CA GLY A 271 -20.69 -1.24 9.78
C GLY A 271 -21.61 -0.50 8.79
N ARG A 272 -21.46 -0.74 7.49
CA ARG A 272 -22.35 -0.23 6.43
C ARG A 272 -23.73 -0.91 6.41
N ARG A 273 -23.92 -2.01 7.13
CA ARG A 273 -25.16 -2.82 7.15
C ARG A 273 -25.83 -2.79 8.53
N PRO A 274 -26.47 -1.68 8.94
CA PRO A 274 -27.27 -1.65 10.15
C PRO A 274 -28.62 -2.33 9.91
N GLY A 275 -28.71 -3.65 10.13
CA GLY A 275 -29.99 -4.34 10.41
C GLY A 275 -31.08 -4.35 9.33
N GLY A 276 -30.75 -4.28 8.04
CA GLY A 276 -31.70 -4.49 6.95
C GLY A 276 -31.52 -5.86 6.30
N SER A 277 -32.57 -6.68 6.28
CA SER A 277 -32.64 -7.92 5.51
C SER A 277 -32.26 -7.66 4.05
N VAL A 278 -31.42 -8.53 3.48
CA VAL A 278 -31.44 -8.77 2.04
C VAL A 278 -32.77 -9.50 1.77
N GLN A 279 -33.87 -8.75 1.75
CA GLN A 279 -35.08 -9.21 1.07
C GLN A 279 -34.77 -9.04 -0.41
N GLY A 280 -34.61 -10.18 -1.08
CA GLY A 280 -34.70 -10.21 -2.52
C GLY A 280 -36.09 -9.72 -2.91
N ASP A 281 -36.11 -8.74 -3.80
CA ASP A 281 -37.24 -8.49 -4.67
C ASP A 281 -36.66 -8.36 -6.08
N VAL A 282 -36.97 -9.39 -6.88
CA VAL A 282 -37.03 -9.51 -8.35
C VAL A 282 -36.04 -8.70 -9.18
#